data_AF-A0A9B0WQB2-F1
#
_entry.id   AF-A0A9B0WQB2-F1
#
_cell.length_a   1.000
_cell.length_b   1.000
_cell.length_c   1.000
_cell.angle_alpha   90.00
_cell.angle_beta   90.00
_cell.angle_gamma   90.00
#
_symmetry.space_group_name_H-M   'P 1'
#
loop_
_entity.id
_entity.type
_entity.pdbx_description
1 polymer ?
#
loop_
_entity_poly.entity_id
_entity_poly.type
_entity_poly.pdbx_seq_one_letter_code
_entity_poly.pdbx_strand_id
1 'polypeptide(L)'
;MGHDFGNLRRMLHVITYVLLPFQQRAFLNYFSKGIPNMLCHTHTSVLRVVPLFYLVYTWGTRVFEKSKRKNPATYENDNSLGWFPISERPFSGRGVYPVS
;
A
#
# COMPACT_ATOMS: atom_id res chain seq x y z
N MET A 1 14.21 -28.47 8.32
CA MET A 1 14.89 -29.79 8.37
C MET A 1 16.07 -29.69 7.42
N GLY A 2 17.27 -29.58 7.97
CA GLY A 2 18.47 -29.05 7.29
C GLY A 2 19.02 -29.99 6.23
N HIS A 3 19.39 -29.43 5.08
CA HIS A 3 20.06 -30.16 4.01
C HIS A 3 21.56 -29.85 4.09
N ASP A 4 22.37 -30.86 4.37
CA ASP A 4 23.82 -30.68 4.49
C ASP A 4 24.50 -30.55 3.12
N PHE A 5 25.55 -29.73 3.06
CA PHE A 5 26.40 -29.62 1.89
C PHE A 5 26.98 -30.99 1.53
N GLY A 6 26.78 -31.42 0.29
CA GLY A 6 27.17 -32.75 -0.21
C GLY A 6 26.00 -33.62 -0.67
N ASN A 7 24.79 -33.42 -0.12
CA ASN A 7 23.61 -34.19 -0.52
C ASN A 7 22.56 -33.37 -1.31
N LEU A 8 22.82 -32.11 -1.71
CA LEU A 8 21.78 -31.23 -2.26
C LEU A 8 21.18 -31.75 -3.56
N ARG A 9 22.05 -32.04 -4.54
CA ARG A 9 21.64 -32.42 -5.89
C ARG A 9 22.80 -33.00 -6.67
N ARG A 10 22.52 -33.98 -7.52
CA ARG A 10 23.48 -34.49 -8.50
C ARG A 10 23.58 -33.49 -9.67
N MET A 11 24.68 -32.77 -9.77
CA MET A 11 25.02 -31.88 -10.90
C MET A 11 26.16 -32.53 -11.70
N LEU A 12 26.01 -32.63 -13.01
CA LEU A 12 27.02 -33.20 -13.91
C LEU A 12 27.53 -32.12 -14.86
N HIS A 13 28.84 -32.09 -15.09
CA HIS A 13 29.54 -31.26 -16.09
C HIS A 13 29.25 -29.74 -16.04
N VAL A 14 29.24 -29.15 -14.84
CA VAL A 14 29.23 -27.69 -14.69
C VAL A 14 30.65 -27.22 -14.32
N ILE A 15 31.27 -26.45 -15.20
CA ILE A 15 32.58 -25.83 -14.95
C ILE A 15 32.35 -24.35 -14.64
N THR A 16 32.72 -23.92 -13.44
CA THR A 16 32.57 -22.52 -12.99
C THR A 16 33.94 -21.88 -12.86
N TYR A 17 34.12 -20.73 -13.49
CA TYR A 17 35.34 -19.93 -13.35
C TYR A 17 35.10 -18.78 -12.38
N VAL A 18 36.06 -18.55 -11.49
CA VAL A 18 35.99 -17.48 -10.50
C VAL A 18 37.32 -16.74 -10.50
N LEU A 19 37.27 -15.42 -10.59
CA LEU A 19 38.44 -14.58 -10.35
C LEU A 19 38.63 -14.37 -8.86
N LEU A 20 39.88 -14.32 -8.42
CA LEU A 20 40.21 -14.10 -7.02
C LEU A 20 39.78 -12.67 -6.61
N PRO A 21 39.22 -12.47 -5.41
CA PRO A 21 38.51 -11.23 -5.07
C PRO A 21 39.42 -10.00 -5.09
N PHE A 22 40.71 -10.17 -4.82
CA PHE A 22 41.70 -9.08 -4.91
C PHE A 22 42.02 -8.64 -6.36
N GLN A 23 41.69 -9.46 -7.35
CA GLN A 23 41.88 -9.12 -8.77
C GLN A 23 40.66 -8.39 -9.34
N GLN A 24 39.53 -8.40 -8.62
CA GLN A 24 38.29 -7.80 -9.07
C GLN A 24 38.18 -6.35 -8.58
N ARG A 25 37.60 -5.48 -9.40
CA ARG A 25 37.16 -4.16 -8.96
C ARG A 25 35.89 -4.31 -8.15
N ALA A 26 35.85 -3.74 -6.94
CA ALA A 26 34.66 -3.79 -6.07
C ALA A 26 33.39 -3.23 -6.74
N PHE A 27 33.55 -2.21 -7.60
CA PHE A 27 32.44 -1.61 -8.36
C PHE A 27 32.79 -1.55 -9.85
N LEU A 28 32.51 -2.62 -10.58
CA LEU A 28 32.67 -2.66 -12.03
C LEU A 28 31.39 -2.18 -12.73
N ASN A 29 31.51 -1.23 -13.68
CA ASN A 29 30.40 -0.77 -14.52
C ASN A 29 29.15 -0.29 -13.75
N TYR A 30 29.37 0.42 -12.63
CA TYR A 30 28.27 0.88 -11.77
C TYR A 30 27.26 1.76 -12.53
N PHE A 31 27.74 2.77 -13.25
CA PHE A 31 26.87 3.69 -14.00
C PHE A 31 26.35 3.09 -15.31
N SER A 32 27.19 2.37 -16.05
CA SER A 32 26.83 1.85 -17.37
C SER A 32 25.97 0.59 -17.31
N LYS A 33 26.06 -0.20 -16.23
CA LYS A 33 25.36 -1.49 -16.11
C LYS A 33 24.54 -1.62 -14.84
N GLY A 34 25.02 -1.08 -13.71
CA GLY A 34 24.30 -1.12 -12.43
C GLY A 34 23.00 -0.32 -12.45
N ILE A 35 23.09 0.97 -12.79
CA ILE A 35 21.93 1.89 -12.80
C ILE A 35 20.86 1.46 -13.82
N PRO A 36 21.19 1.14 -15.09
CA PRO A 36 20.19 0.69 -16.05
C PRO A 36 19.49 -0.61 -15.64
N ASN A 37 20.22 -1.54 -15.00
CA ASN A 37 19.64 -2.79 -14.50
C ASN A 37 18.67 -2.52 -13.34
N MET A 38 19.02 -1.63 -12.41
CA MET A 38 18.13 -1.25 -11.32
C MET A 38 16.87 -0.55 -11.85
N LEU A 39 17.01 0.37 -12.81
CA LEU A 39 15.86 1.07 -13.39
C LEU A 39 14.90 0.12 -14.11
N CYS A 40 15.42 -0.87 -14.83
CA CYS A 40 14.60 -1.90 -15.46
C CYS A 40 13.80 -2.69 -14.42
N HIS A 41 14.44 -3.07 -13.30
CA HIS A 41 13.77 -3.76 -12.21
C HIS A 41 12.68 -2.90 -11.57
N THR A 42 12.98 -1.63 -11.27
CA THR A 42 12.04 -0.67 -10.71
C THR A 42 10.84 -0.45 -11.63
N HIS A 43 11.05 -0.33 -12.95
CA HIS A 43 9.99 -0.10 -13.93
C HIS A 43 8.94 -1.22 -13.94
N THR A 44 9.35 -2.47 -13.81
CA THR A 44 8.41 -3.61 -13.75
C THR A 44 7.50 -3.60 -12.52
N SER A 45 7.98 -3.03 -11.42
CA SER A 45 7.24 -2.96 -10.15
C SER A 45 6.42 -1.67 -10.01
N VAL A 46 6.93 -0.55 -10.53
CA VAL A 46 6.29 0.78 -10.44
C VAL A 46 4.88 0.77 -11.02
N LEU A 47 4.66 0.11 -12.16
CA LEU A 47 3.33 0.02 -12.79
C LEU A 47 2.31 -0.76 -11.95
N ARG A 48 2.75 -1.61 -11.02
CA ARG A 48 1.86 -2.36 -10.13
C ARG A 48 1.57 -1.59 -8.84
N VAL A 49 2.56 -0.92 -8.30
CA VAL A 49 2.46 -0.28 -6.97
C VAL A 49 1.88 1.13 -7.07
N VAL A 50 2.32 1.94 -8.03
CA VAL A 50 1.96 3.36 -8.10
C VAL A 50 0.45 3.59 -8.26
N PRO A 51 -0.28 2.86 -9.13
CA PRO A 51 -1.72 3.07 -9.26
C PRO A 51 -2.46 2.81 -7.95
N LEU A 52 -2.11 1.74 -7.21
CA LEU A 52 -2.76 1.40 -5.94
C LEU A 52 -2.59 2.51 -4.90
N PHE A 53 -1.37 3.05 -4.77
CA PHE A 53 -1.10 4.17 -3.87
C PHE A 53 -1.84 5.45 -4.29
N TYR A 54 -1.91 5.73 -5.60
CA TYR A 54 -2.62 6.90 -6.12
C TYR A 54 -4.13 6.83 -5.88
N LEU A 55 -4.73 5.65 -6.07
CA LEU A 55 -6.15 5.43 -5.79
C LEU A 55 -6.48 5.67 -4.31
N VAL A 56 -5.68 5.12 -3.39
CA VAL A 56 -5.89 5.30 -1.94
C VAL A 56 -5.75 6.77 -1.55
N TYR A 57 -4.73 7.45 -2.07
CA TYR A 57 -4.52 8.87 -1.81
C TYR A 57 -5.71 9.72 -2.28
N THR A 58 -6.09 9.58 -3.55
CA THR A 58 -7.17 10.40 -4.13
C THR A 58 -8.52 10.10 -3.51
N TRP A 59 -8.82 8.84 -3.18
CA TRP A 59 -10.02 8.46 -2.46
C TRP A 59 -10.05 9.07 -1.05
N GLY A 60 -8.96 8.94 -0.29
CA GLY A 60 -8.84 9.46 1.07
C GLY A 60 -9.05 10.97 1.13
N THR A 61 -8.41 11.73 0.24
CA THR A 61 -8.59 13.19 0.17
C THR A 61 -10.04 13.57 -0.14
N ARG A 62 -10.67 12.90 -1.12
CA ARG A 62 -12.06 13.17 -1.51
C ARG A 62 -13.06 12.86 -0.39
N VAL A 63 -12.91 11.74 0.29
CA VAL A 63 -13.77 11.37 1.43
C VAL A 63 -13.58 12.36 2.56
N PHE A 64 -12.34 12.71 2.88
CA PHE A 64 -12.05 13.69 3.93
C PHE A 64 -12.68 15.06 3.64
N GLU A 65 -12.55 15.58 2.42
CA GLU A 65 -13.18 16.84 2.01
C GLU A 65 -14.71 16.78 2.07
N LYS A 66 -15.31 15.66 1.65
CA LYS A 66 -16.77 15.46 1.74
C LYS A 66 -17.25 15.40 3.19
N SER A 67 -16.54 14.68 4.05
CA SER A 67 -16.88 14.53 5.47
C SER A 67 -16.78 15.83 6.26
N LYS A 68 -15.97 16.80 5.81
CA LYS A 68 -15.92 18.13 6.44
C LYS A 68 -17.13 19.02 6.09
N ARG A 69 -17.91 18.67 5.05
CA ARG A 69 -19.11 19.44 4.67
C ARG A 69 -20.28 19.03 5.56
N LYS A 70 -21.03 20.02 6.05
CA LYS A 70 -22.26 19.78 6.84
C LYS A 70 -23.32 19.13 5.94
N ASN A 71 -23.96 18.07 6.42
CA ASN A 71 -25.07 17.43 5.70
C ASN A 71 -26.40 18.10 6.09
N PRO A 72 -27.11 18.76 5.15
CA PRO A 72 -28.38 19.42 5.45
C PRO A 72 -29.46 18.46 5.98
N ALA A 73 -29.45 17.20 5.56
CA ALA A 73 -30.44 16.19 5.96
C ALA A 73 -30.37 15.81 7.46
N THR A 74 -29.27 16.10 8.14
CA THR A 74 -29.13 15.81 9.58
C THR A 74 -29.89 16.82 10.45
N TYR A 75 -30.23 18.00 9.91
CA TYR A 75 -30.86 19.09 10.67
C TYR A 75 -32.40 19.13 10.56
N GLU A 76 -32.99 18.41 9.60
CA GLU A 76 -34.44 18.41 9.35
C GLU A 76 -35.24 17.79 10.51
N ASN A 77 -34.68 16.77 11.19
CA ASN A 77 -35.35 16.05 12.28
C ASN A 77 -35.13 16.68 13.67
N ASP A 78 -34.13 17.55 13.82
CA ASP A 78 -33.80 18.19 15.10
C ASP A 78 -34.75 19.36 15.38
N ASN A 79 -35.21 20.04 14.31
CA ASN A 79 -36.14 21.17 14.41
C ASN A 79 -37.57 20.74 14.83
N SER A 80 -37.94 19.48 14.60
CA SER A 80 -39.21 18.90 15.07
C SER A 80 -39.20 18.46 16.54
N LEU A 81 -38.03 18.35 17.17
CA LEU A 81 -37.87 17.81 18.53
C LEU A 81 -37.57 18.88 19.60
N GLY A 82 -37.51 20.16 19.21
CA GLY A 82 -37.25 21.29 20.11
C GLY A 82 -38.46 21.81 20.90
N TRP A 83 -39.68 21.45 20.48
CA TRP A 83 -40.93 21.91 21.11
C TRP A 83 -41.61 20.85 21.99
N PHE A 84 -41.10 19.62 22.02
CA PHE A 84 -41.64 18.55 22.87
C PHE A 84 -40.93 18.50 24.24
N PRO A 85 -41.67 18.40 25.35
CA PRO A 85 -41.09 18.28 26.69
C PRO A 85 -40.18 17.05 26.80
N ILE A 86 -39.11 17.16 27.59
CA ILE A 86 -38.04 16.16 27.74
C ILE A 86 -38.55 14.75 28.11
N SER A 87 -39.77 14.65 28.66
CA SER A 87 -40.42 13.40 29.05
C SER A 87 -40.91 12.51 27.89
N GLU A 88 -40.98 12.99 26.65
CA GLU A 88 -41.54 12.22 25.51
C GLU A 88 -40.54 11.94 24.37
N ARG A 89 -39.25 12.23 24.55
CA ARG A 89 -38.26 11.95 23.50
C ARG A 89 -37.98 10.44 23.41
N PRO A 90 -38.26 9.76 22.28
CA PRO A 90 -37.86 8.37 22.12
C PRO A 90 -36.33 8.28 22.17
N PHE A 91 -35.81 7.38 23.02
CA PHE A 91 -34.39 7.11 23.15
C PHE A 91 -33.88 6.41 21.88
N SER A 92 -33.76 7.17 20.78
CA SER A 92 -33.30 6.68 19.49
C SER A 92 -31.78 6.66 19.47
N GLY A 93 -31.19 5.71 20.21
CA GLY A 93 -29.81 5.31 20.03
C GLY A 93 -29.64 4.57 18.70
N ARG A 94 -29.38 5.29 17.61
CA ARG A 94 -28.87 4.69 16.36
C ARG A 94 -27.97 5.67 15.61
N GLY A 95 -26.70 5.66 16.00
CA GLY A 95 -25.62 6.05 15.10
C GLY A 95 -25.48 4.99 14.01
N VAL A 96 -26.15 5.20 12.87
CA VAL A 96 -25.92 4.42 11.67
C VAL A 96 -25.22 5.34 10.68
N TYR A 97 -23.91 5.18 10.56
CA TYR A 97 -23.14 5.74 9.46
C TYR A 97 -23.30 4.81 8.25
N PRO A 98 -23.82 5.26 7.10
CA PRO A 98 -23.69 4.48 5.88
C PRO A 98 -22.26 4.65 5.35
N VAL A 99 -21.52 3.54 5.34
CA VAL A 99 -20.26 3.39 4.60
C VAL A 99 -20.63 3.04 3.16
N SER A 100 -20.25 3.89 2.21
CA SER A 100 -20.21 3.59 0.77
C SER A 100 -19.07 4.37 0.12
#